data_AF-A0A0D1C2F5-F1
#
_entry.id   AF-A0A0D1C2F5-F1
#
_cell.length_a   1.000
_cell.length_b   1.000
_cell.length_c   1.000
_cell.angle_alpha   90.00
_cell.angle_beta   90.00
_cell.angle_gamma   90.00
#
_symmetry.space_group_name_H-M   'P 1'
#
loop_
_entity.id
_entity.type
_entity.pdbx_description
1 polymer ?
#
loop_
_entity_poly.entity_id
_entity_poly.type
_entity_poly.pdbx_seq_one_letter_code
_entity_poly.pdbx_strand_id
1 'polypeptide(L)' 'MNSVMVSLVAFVAGVKNRLAGEEKGATMVEYGLMVALIAIIVAVGAGLLGIGIDTLFDNTTAKL' A
#
# COMPACT_ATOMS: atom_id res chain seq x y z
N MET A 1 42.37 -15.34 10.63
CA MET A 1 41.71 -14.04 10.92
C MET A 1 41.51 -13.95 12.42
N ASN A 2 42.03 -12.90 13.08
CA ASN A 2 41.92 -12.76 14.53
C ASN A 2 40.47 -12.43 14.94
N SER A 3 39.96 -12.98 16.04
CA SER A 3 38.56 -12.81 16.49
C SER A 3 38.14 -11.34 16.61
N VAL A 4 39.08 -10.49 17.04
CA VAL A 4 38.91 -9.03 17.12
C VAL A 4 38.57 -8.42 15.77
N MET A 5 39.21 -8.86 14.69
CA MET A 5 38.98 -8.36 13.34
C MET A 5 37.57 -8.70 12.86
N VAL A 6 37.06 -9.89 13.21
CA VAL A 6 35.69 -10.30 12.88
C VAL A 6 34.67 -9.43 13.61
N SER A 7 34.90 -9.15 14.89
CA SER A 7 34.00 -8.28 15.68
C SER A 7 33.98 -6.84 15.18
N LEU A 8 35.13 -6.30 14.77
CA LEU A 8 35.26 -4.93 14.26
C LEU A 8 34.55 -4.77 12.92
N VAL A 9 34.75 -5.73 12.01
CA VAL A 9 34.07 -5.75 10.70
C VAL A 9 32.56 -5.92 10.86
N ALA A 10 32.10 -6.80 11.76
CA ALA A 10 30.68 -6.99 12.03
C ALA A 10 30.02 -5.72 12.59
N PHE A 11 30.69 -5.02 13.51
CA PHE A 11 30.20 -3.76 14.06
C PHE A 11 30.11 -2.67 12.98
N VAL A 12 31.17 -2.48 12.19
CA VAL A 12 31.19 -1.49 11.09
C VAL A 12 30.14 -1.83 10.02
N ALA A 13 29.98 -3.10 9.67
CA ALA A 13 28.95 -3.55 8.73
C ALA A 13 27.53 -3.29 9.27
N GLY A 14 27.28 -3.56 10.56
CA GLY A 14 26.01 -3.29 11.21
C GLY A 14 25.67 -1.80 11.28
N VAL A 15 26.64 -0.95 11.61
CA VAL A 15 26.49 0.51 11.60
C VAL A 15 26.26 1.03 10.17
N LYS A 16 27.05 0.56 9.20
CA LYS A 16 26.89 0.91 7.79
C LYS A 16 25.51 0.51 7.26
N ASN A 17 25.00 -0.67 7.60
CA ASN A 17 23.67 -1.11 7.17
C ASN A 17 22.54 -0.23 7.73
N ARG A 18 22.69 0.26 8.97
CA ARG A 18 21.71 1.15 9.60
C ARG A 18 21.78 2.58 9.08
N LEU A 19 22.98 3.09 8.82
CA LEU A 19 23.20 4.46 8.33
C LEU A 19 23.01 4.60 6.82
N ALA A 20 23.30 3.55 6.05
CA ALA A 20 23.04 3.51 4.61
C ALA A 20 21.55 3.30 4.28
N GLY A 21 20.66 3.51 5.27
CA GLY A 21 19.24 3.75 5.10
C GLY A 21 18.60 2.92 4.00
N GLU A 22 18.12 1.72 4.35
CA GLU A 22 17.27 0.98 3.44
C GLU A 22 16.19 1.91 2.89
N GLU A 23 16.23 2.22 1.59
CA GLU A 23 15.19 2.94 0.85
C GLU A 23 13.84 2.19 0.83
N LYS A 24 13.69 1.14 1.65
CA LYS A 24 12.44 0.41 1.92
C LYS A 24 11.37 1.27 2.59
N GLY A 25 11.74 2.38 3.25
CA GLY A 25 10.77 3.25 3.92
C GLY A 25 10.08 4.27 3.00
N ALA A 26 10.84 4.89 2.09
CA ALA A 26 10.31 5.90 1.17
C ALA A 26 9.36 5.28 0.12
N THR A 27 9.63 4.05 -0.31
CA THR A 27 8.78 3.29 -1.25
C THR A 27 7.44 2.84 -0.64
N MET A 28 7.33 2.61 0.68
CA MET A 28 6.04 2.24 1.28
C MET A 28 5.00 3.35 1.18
N VAL A 29 5.42 4.61 1.18
CA VAL A 29 4.50 5.76 1.05
C VAL A 29 3.97 5.87 -0.38
N GLU A 30 4.82 5.65 -1.38
CA GLU A 30 4.43 5.71 -2.80
C GLU A 30 3.40 4.64 -3.15
N TYR A 31 3.67 3.38 -2.80
CA TYR A 31 2.71 2.30 -3.02
C TYR A 31 1.44 2.45 -2.17
N GLY A 32 1.56 2.97 -0.94
CA GLY A 32 0.41 3.28 -0.09
C GLY A 32 -0.52 4.33 -0.70
N LEU A 33 0.04 5.39 -1.29
CA LEU A 33 -0.75 6.44 -1.95
C LEU A 33 -1.46 5.92 -3.20
N MET A 34 -0.81 5.08 -4.02
CA MET A 34 -1.45 4.47 -5.18
C MET A 34 -2.65 3.61 -4.78
N VAL A 35 -2.50 2.79 -3.73
CA VAL A 35 -3.59 1.95 -3.21
C VAL A 35 -4.74 2.80 -2.67
N ALA A 36 -4.45 3.90 -1.97
CA ALA A 36 -5.47 4.82 -1.47
C ALA A 36 -6.30 5.45 -2.62
N LEU A 37 -5.65 5.86 -3.71
CA LEU A 37 -6.33 6.40 -4.89
C LEU A 37 -7.25 5.35 -5.56
N ILE A 38 -6.76 4.11 -5.71
CA ILE A 38 -7.56 3.01 -6.25
C ILE A 38 -8.77 2.72 -5.35
N ALA A 39 -8.59 2.72 -4.03
CA ALA A 39 -9.67 2.49 -3.08
C ALA A 39 -10.80 3.52 -3.22
N ILE A 40 -10.45 4.80 -3.42
CA ILE A 40 -11.44 5.87 -3.66
C ILE A 40 -12.21 5.62 -4.96
N ILE A 41 -11.50 5.28 -6.05
CA ILE A 41 -12.13 4.98 -7.35
C ILE A 41 -13.11 3.81 -7.24
N VAL A 42 -12.71 2.73 -6.56
CA VAL A 42 -13.56 1.55 -6.35
C VAL A 42 -14.78 1.91 -5.50
N ALA A 43 -14.61 2.67 -4.42
CA ALA A 43 -15.72 3.08 -3.55
C ALA A 43 -16.75 3.93 -4.31
N VAL A 44 -16.29 4.91 -5.10
CA VAL A 44 -17.17 5.75 -5.94
C VAL A 44 -17.88 4.91 -7.01
N GLY A 45 -17.13 4.04 -7.71
CA GLY A 45 -17.69 3.16 -8.73
C GLY A 45 -18.75 2.22 -8.19
N ALA A 46 -18.49 1.59 -7.03
CA ALA A 46 -19.45 0.73 -6.35
C ALA A 46 -20.70 1.50 -5.89
N GLY A 47 -20.54 2.72 -5.38
CA GLY A 47 -21.67 3.57 -4.98
C GLY A 47 -22.58 3.94 -6.16
N LEU A 48 -22.00 4.40 -7.27
CA LEU A 48 -22.77 4.72 -8.47
C LEU A 48 -23.46 3.50 -9.08
N LEU A 49 -22.77 2.36 -9.10
CA LEU A 49 -23.32 1.10 -9.57
C LEU A 49 -24.49 0.63 -8.69
N GLY A 50 -24.37 0.78 -7.36
CA GLY A 50 -25.46 0.49 -6.42
C GLY A 50 -26.73 1.30 -6.74
N ILE A 51 -26.60 2.62 -6.87
CA ILE A 51 -27.71 3.51 -7.24
C ILE A 51 -28.36 3.09 -8.56
N GLY A 52 -27.55 2.73 -9.55
CA GLY A 52 -28.03 2.26 -10.86
C GLY A 52 -28.83 0.97 -10.74
N ILE A 53 -28.36 0.01 -9.94
CA ILE A 53 -29.06 -1.26 -9.68
C ILE A 53 -30.38 -1.02 -8.96
N ASP A 54 -30.38 -0.23 -7.90
CA ASP A 54 -31.60 0.10 -7.14
C ASP A 54 -32.65 0.73 -8.07
N THR A 55 -32.23 1.67 -8.91
CA THR A 55 -33.08 2.31 -9.92
C THR A 55 -33.67 1.29 -10.91
N LEU A 56 -32.91 0.28 -11.34
CA LEU A 56 -33.41 -0.75 -12.25
C LEU A 56 -34.49 -1.61 -11.58
N PHE A 57 -34.30 -1.97 -10.31
CA PHE A 57 -35.27 -2.76 -9.55
C PHE A 57 -36.54 -1.98 -9.23
N ASP A 58 -36.42 -0.70 -8.85
CA ASP A 58 -37.56 0.18 -8.60
C ASP A 58 -38.42 0.35 -9.85
N ASN A 59 -37.79 0.59 -11.00
CA ASN A 59 -38.49 0.71 -12.28
C ASN A 59 -39.19 -0.60 -12.70
N THR A 60 -38.63 -1.75 -12.34
CA THR A 60 -39.25 -3.05 -12.63
C THR A 60 -40.44 -3.29 -11.72
N THR A 61 -40.31 -2.99 -10.43
CA THR A 61 -41.39 -3.09 -9.45
C THR A 61 -42.56 -2.16 -9.80
N ALA A 62 -42.28 -0.93 -10.22
CA ALA A 62 -43.31 0.03 -10.61
C ALA A 62 -44.07 -0.36 -11.91
N LYS A 63 -43.54 -1.30 -12.69
CA LYS A 63 -44.15 -1.80 -13.93
C LYS A 63 -44.97 -3.08 -13.74
N LEU A 64 -44.89 -3.71 -12.57
CA LEU A 64 -45.70 -4.85 -12.17
C LEU A 64 -47.01 -4.36 -11.52
#